data_AF-A0A429D7S9-F1
#
_entry.id   AF-A0A429D7S9-F1
#
_cell.length_a   1.000
_cell.length_b   1.000
_cell.length_c   1.000
_cell.angle_alpha   90.00
_cell.angle_beta   90.00
_cell.angle_gamma   90.00
#
_symmetry.space_group_name_H-M   'P 1'
#
loop_
_entity.id
_entity.type
_entity.pdbx_description
1 polymer ?
#
loop_
_entity_poly.entity_id
_entity_poly.type
_entity_poly.pdbx_seq_one_letter_code
_entity_poly.pdbx_strand_id
1 'polypeptide(L)'
;PYDPPRQGRSTALLIAVALVVALGAGGSVYALMSGGGDDRADGDPMPTPTASASRSPDGSAPTVDADRPTRDGTIPTAYLGTWATTIDNASGLHTRTLTIRQGEVGDTVLSLAADGPAGNGTYHCVFEADLTDTPGPDGPVTVGPSTVTTGPSTTCTPGAPTEVALLPNGALQRTNTKTGEILTYTRQ
;
A
#
# COMPACT_ATOMS: atom_id res chain seq x y z
N PRO A 1 -54.08 -28.18 20.38
CA PRO A 1 -53.24 -27.12 20.99
C PRO A 1 -51.85 -27.68 21.31
N TYR A 2 -50.86 -27.31 20.49
CA TYR A 2 -49.45 -27.62 20.72
C TYR A 2 -48.77 -26.33 21.17
N ASP A 3 -48.17 -26.35 22.36
CA ASP A 3 -47.37 -25.24 22.89
C ASP A 3 -45.89 -25.59 22.69
N PRO A 4 -45.09 -24.78 21.96
CA PRO A 4 -43.68 -25.07 21.78
C PRO A 4 -42.86 -24.71 23.05
N PRO A 5 -41.87 -25.53 23.42
CA PRO A 5 -41.01 -25.23 24.57
C PRO A 5 -40.09 -24.03 24.32
N ARG A 6 -40.03 -23.14 25.31
CA ARG A 6 -39.25 -21.89 25.31
C ARG A 6 -37.76 -22.19 25.55
N GLN A 7 -36.94 -21.94 24.54
CA GLN A 7 -35.49 -22.15 24.56
C GLN A 7 -34.74 -20.85 24.91
N GLY A 8 -34.96 -20.33 26.13
CA GLY A 8 -34.41 -19.05 26.59
C GLY A 8 -33.07 -19.13 27.34
N ARG A 9 -32.48 -20.33 27.49
CA ARG A 9 -31.31 -20.55 28.35
C ARG A 9 -29.96 -20.48 27.62
N SER A 10 -29.94 -20.65 26.30
CA SER A 10 -28.69 -20.73 25.52
C SER A 10 -28.13 -19.37 25.08
N THR A 11 -28.95 -18.32 25.03
CA THR A 11 -28.52 -16.98 24.58
C THR A 11 -27.75 -16.19 25.64
N ALA A 12 -28.02 -16.41 26.93
CA ALA A 12 -27.35 -15.68 28.00
C ALA A 12 -25.85 -16.03 28.14
N LEU A 13 -25.48 -17.28 27.84
CA LEU A 13 -24.12 -17.77 28.05
C LEU A 13 -23.14 -17.23 26.98
N LEU A 14 -23.62 -16.99 25.75
CA LEU A 14 -22.80 -16.44 24.66
C LEU A 14 -22.45 -14.96 24.87
N ILE A 15 -23.33 -14.17 25.48
CA ILE A 15 -23.09 -12.75 25.75
C ILE A 15 -21.98 -12.58 26.81
N ALA A 16 -21.93 -13.46 27.81
CA ALA A 16 -20.90 -13.41 28.85
C ALA A 16 -19.50 -13.74 28.29
N VAL A 17 -19.39 -14.72 27.38
CA VAL A 17 -18.10 -15.06 26.74
C VAL A 17 -17.62 -13.93 25.84
N ALA A 18 -18.51 -13.27 25.10
CA ALA A 18 -18.15 -12.15 24.23
C ALA A 18 -17.57 -10.95 25.01
N LEU A 19 -18.05 -10.68 26.24
CA LEU A 19 -17.55 -9.57 27.07
C LEU A 19 -16.17 -9.86 27.69
N VAL A 20 -15.82 -11.13 27.93
CA VAL A 20 -14.50 -11.51 28.48
C VAL A 20 -13.38 -11.41 27.44
N VAL A 21 -13.68 -11.62 26.15
CA VAL A 21 -12.68 -11.49 25.07
C VAL A 21 -12.34 -10.03 24.75
N ALA A 22 -13.25 -9.08 25.01
CA ALA A 22 -13.05 -7.66 24.69
C ALA A 22 -12.12 -6.90 25.65
N LEU A 23 -11.74 -7.48 26.79
CA LEU A 23 -10.99 -6.77 27.86
C LEU A 23 -9.52 -7.23 28.00
N GLY A 24 -9.02 -8.06 27.09
CA GLY A 24 -7.80 -8.85 27.31
C GLY A 24 -6.54 -8.48 26.54
N ALA A 25 -6.44 -7.34 25.85
CA ALA A 25 -5.21 -7.01 25.12
C ALA A 25 -4.87 -5.51 25.16
N GLY A 26 -3.80 -5.17 25.89
CA GLY A 26 -2.95 -4.01 25.52
C GLY A 26 -2.85 -2.85 26.50
N GLY A 27 -2.76 -3.10 27.81
CA GLY A 27 -2.27 -2.09 28.75
C GLY A 27 -0.73 -1.91 28.71
N SER A 28 -0.32 -0.70 29.10
CA SER A 28 1.01 -0.27 29.62
C SER A 28 2.17 0.16 28.69
N VAL A 29 2.22 1.49 28.45
CA VAL A 29 3.31 2.46 28.67
C VAL A 29 4.77 2.03 28.41
N TYR A 30 5.38 2.51 27.31
CA TYR A 30 6.81 2.82 27.29
C TYR A 30 6.99 4.32 27.55
N ALA A 31 7.36 4.61 28.78
CA ALA A 31 7.74 5.92 29.25
C ALA A 31 9.21 6.19 28.86
N LEU A 32 9.49 7.44 28.51
CA LEU A 32 10.73 8.16 28.80
C LEU A 32 12.04 7.54 28.29
N MET A 33 12.46 7.94 27.10
CA MET A 33 13.86 8.29 26.86
C MET A 33 13.94 9.67 26.20
N SER A 34 13.69 10.69 27.03
CA SER A 34 14.18 12.05 26.82
C SER A 34 15.42 12.24 27.70
N GLY A 35 16.58 12.34 27.06
CA GLY A 35 17.84 12.82 27.62
C GLY A 35 18.73 13.11 26.41
N GLY A 36 19.12 14.35 26.12
CA GLY A 36 19.64 15.36 27.03
C GLY A 36 21.16 15.32 26.90
N GLY A 37 21.71 16.19 26.04
CA GLY A 37 23.14 16.28 25.78
C GLY A 37 23.44 17.32 24.70
N ASP A 38 23.45 18.60 25.10
CA ASP A 38 24.18 19.65 24.41
C ASP A 38 25.68 19.35 24.45
N ASP A 39 26.41 19.61 23.36
CA ASP A 39 27.71 20.28 23.44
C ASP A 39 28.08 20.87 22.06
N ARG A 40 28.27 22.19 22.07
CA ARG A 40 28.84 22.99 20.99
C ARG A 40 30.36 22.89 21.06
N ALA A 41 31.02 22.73 19.92
CA ALA A 41 32.39 23.22 19.75
C ALA A 41 32.67 23.54 18.28
N ASP A 42 33.05 24.79 18.06
CA ASP A 42 33.52 25.42 16.83
C ASP A 42 34.72 24.70 16.18
N GLY A 43 34.85 24.83 14.85
CA GLY A 43 36.03 24.38 14.10
C GLY A 43 35.92 24.60 12.60
N ASP A 44 36.36 25.78 12.17
CA ASP A 44 36.44 26.36 10.81
C ASP A 44 37.43 25.59 9.86
N PRO A 45 37.80 26.10 8.66
CA PRO A 45 37.29 25.74 7.33
C PRO A 45 38.22 24.83 6.47
N MET A 46 37.59 24.21 5.46
CA MET A 46 38.05 23.68 4.14
C MET A 46 39.56 23.47 3.85
N PRO A 47 39.87 22.40 3.10
CA PRO A 47 40.61 22.62 1.85
C PRO A 47 39.95 21.97 0.61
N THR A 48 39.84 22.81 -0.43
CA THR A 48 39.71 22.56 -1.88
C THR A 48 39.72 21.12 -2.42
N PRO A 49 38.80 20.74 -3.34
CA PRO A 49 39.01 19.60 -4.21
C PRO A 49 39.95 19.96 -5.37
N THR A 50 41.07 19.23 -5.46
CA THR A 50 41.99 19.27 -6.60
C THR A 50 41.30 18.77 -7.86
N ALA A 51 41.25 19.62 -8.89
CA ALA A 51 40.86 19.25 -10.24
C ALA A 51 41.82 18.19 -10.80
N SER A 52 41.30 17.02 -11.16
CA SER A 52 41.98 16.07 -12.04
C SER A 52 41.23 16.04 -13.37
N ALA A 53 41.72 16.82 -14.32
CA ALA A 53 41.40 16.64 -15.73
C ALA A 53 42.32 15.55 -16.30
N SER A 54 41.78 14.47 -16.85
CA SER A 54 42.49 13.54 -17.73
C SER A 54 41.51 12.81 -18.67
N ARG A 55 41.35 13.42 -19.85
CA ARG A 55 41.15 12.88 -21.22
C ARG A 55 40.43 11.54 -21.44
N SER A 56 39.36 11.62 -22.26
CA SER A 56 38.64 10.55 -22.96
C SER A 56 39.54 9.71 -23.90
N PRO A 57 39.05 8.53 -24.37
CA PRO A 57 38.37 8.52 -25.67
C PRO A 57 37.12 7.62 -25.76
N ASP A 58 36.29 8.01 -26.73
CA ASP A 58 35.13 7.37 -27.37
C ASP A 58 34.73 5.92 -27.02
N GLY A 59 33.44 5.78 -26.72
CA GLY A 59 32.70 4.52 -26.74
C GLY A 59 31.21 4.81 -26.55
N SER A 60 30.49 5.05 -27.64
CA SER A 60 29.02 5.20 -27.65
C SER A 60 28.37 3.95 -27.05
N ALA A 61 27.91 4.05 -25.81
CA ALA A 61 26.92 3.17 -25.22
C ALA A 61 25.65 4.01 -24.97
N PRO A 62 24.44 3.49 -25.22
CA PRO A 62 23.24 4.18 -24.78
C PRO A 62 23.29 4.19 -23.25
N THR A 63 23.54 5.36 -22.67
CA THR A 63 23.33 5.59 -21.25
C THR A 63 21.86 5.31 -20.99
N VAL A 64 21.59 4.17 -20.34
CA VAL A 64 20.28 3.90 -19.76
C VAL A 64 20.11 4.95 -18.66
N ASP A 65 19.44 6.02 -19.04
CA ASP A 65 19.08 7.11 -18.17
C ASP A 65 17.91 6.62 -17.31
N ALA A 66 18.21 6.00 -16.16
CA ALA A 66 17.20 5.74 -15.12
C ALA A 66 17.83 5.36 -13.76
N ASP A 67 18.92 6.01 -13.36
CA ASP A 67 19.17 6.20 -11.92
C ASP A 67 18.59 7.57 -11.55
N ARG A 68 17.26 7.69 -11.73
CA ARG A 68 16.54 8.86 -11.24
C ARG A 68 16.58 8.73 -9.72
N PRO A 69 17.11 9.70 -8.98
CA PRO A 69 17.10 9.63 -7.52
C PRO A 69 15.65 9.35 -7.11
N THR A 70 15.44 8.26 -6.36
CA THR A 70 14.18 8.04 -5.68
C THR A 70 13.93 9.32 -4.92
N ARG A 71 12.87 10.07 -5.26
CA ARG A 71 12.47 11.18 -4.42
C ARG A 71 12.30 10.60 -3.02
N ASP A 72 13.05 11.13 -2.06
CA ASP A 72 12.82 10.86 -0.65
C ASP A 72 11.35 11.19 -0.40
N GLY A 73 10.57 10.15 -0.16
CA GLY A 73 9.11 10.21 -0.07
C GLY A 73 8.68 9.28 1.05
N THR A 74 7.46 9.44 1.53
CA THR A 74 7.08 8.86 2.82
C THR A 74 6.70 7.38 2.76
N ILE A 75 6.62 6.79 1.57
CA ILE A 75 6.23 5.39 1.41
C ILE A 75 7.42 4.48 1.75
N PRO A 76 7.27 3.49 2.65
CA PRO A 76 8.36 2.56 2.93
C PRO A 76 8.75 1.76 1.69
N THR A 77 10.05 1.60 1.45
CA THR A 77 10.61 0.96 0.24
C THR A 77 10.02 -0.42 -0.04
N ALA A 78 9.64 -1.16 0.99
CA ALA A 78 9.08 -2.50 0.86
C ALA A 78 7.71 -2.55 0.14
N TYR A 79 6.98 -1.42 0.04
CA TYR A 79 5.76 -1.30 -0.74
C TYR A 79 6.02 -1.00 -2.22
N LEU A 80 7.16 -0.38 -2.54
CA LEU A 80 7.45 0.12 -3.88
C LEU A 80 7.62 -0.99 -4.91
N GLY A 81 7.27 -0.68 -6.16
CA GLY A 81 7.41 -1.57 -7.30
C GLY A 81 6.08 -2.07 -7.82
N THR A 82 6.14 -3.16 -8.58
CA THR A 82 4.97 -3.75 -9.24
C THR A 82 4.58 -5.08 -8.59
N TRP A 83 3.29 -5.26 -8.46
CA TRP A 83 2.64 -6.35 -7.76
C TRP A 83 1.50 -6.89 -8.61
N ALA A 84 1.22 -8.18 -8.53
CA ALA A 84 0.17 -8.80 -9.33
C ALA A 84 -0.70 -9.75 -8.50
N THR A 85 -1.96 -9.86 -8.91
CA THR A 85 -2.85 -10.92 -8.46
C THR A 85 -3.78 -11.34 -9.60
N THR A 86 -4.37 -12.52 -9.46
CA THR A 86 -5.36 -13.04 -10.39
C THR A 86 -6.65 -13.39 -9.64
N ILE A 87 -7.77 -13.14 -10.30
CA ILE A 87 -9.11 -13.44 -9.80
C ILE A 87 -9.74 -14.34 -10.85
N ASP A 88 -10.00 -15.59 -10.50
CA ASP A 88 -10.70 -16.54 -11.36
C ASP A 88 -12.19 -16.55 -11.00
N ASN A 89 -13.05 -16.42 -12.01
CA ASN A 89 -14.50 -16.50 -11.84
C ASN A 89 -15.17 -17.07 -13.10
N ALA A 90 -16.50 -17.13 -13.11
CA ALA A 90 -17.27 -17.71 -14.21
C ALA A 90 -17.03 -17.05 -15.59
N SER A 91 -16.55 -15.81 -15.63
CA SER A 91 -16.21 -15.10 -16.88
C SER A 91 -14.75 -15.29 -17.31
N GLY A 92 -13.94 -15.97 -16.50
CA GLY A 92 -12.56 -16.32 -16.77
C GLY A 92 -11.57 -15.68 -15.80
N LEU A 93 -10.30 -15.71 -16.18
CA LEU A 93 -9.20 -15.19 -15.37
C LEU A 93 -9.07 -13.68 -15.57
N HIS A 94 -9.11 -12.93 -14.47
CA HIS A 94 -8.87 -11.50 -14.45
C HIS A 94 -7.53 -11.22 -13.76
N THR A 95 -6.74 -10.31 -14.33
CA THR A 95 -5.46 -9.90 -13.77
C THR A 95 -5.58 -8.51 -13.18
N ARG A 96 -4.84 -8.28 -12.10
CA ARG A 96 -4.66 -6.98 -11.47
C ARG A 96 -3.17 -6.73 -11.32
N THR A 97 -2.67 -5.68 -11.96
CA THR A 97 -1.28 -5.23 -11.84
C THR A 97 -1.27 -3.91 -11.10
N LEU A 98 -0.75 -3.93 -9.88
CA LEU A 98 -0.65 -2.81 -8.96
C LEU A 98 0.78 -2.28 -8.95
N THR A 99 0.98 -1.01 -9.25
CA THR A 99 2.26 -0.33 -9.11
C THR A 99 2.16 0.72 -8.01
N ILE A 100 3.11 0.68 -7.08
CA ILE A 100 3.27 1.69 -6.03
C ILE A 100 4.60 2.41 -6.26
N ARG A 101 4.54 3.74 -6.33
CA ARG A 101 5.70 4.62 -6.48
C ARG A 101 5.86 5.51 -5.25
N GLN A 102 7.05 6.08 -5.09
CA GLN A 102 7.31 7.09 -4.07
C GLN A 102 6.40 8.31 -4.24
N GLY A 103 6.07 8.95 -3.12
CA GLY A 103 5.35 10.22 -3.06
C GLY A 103 5.07 10.67 -1.63
N GLU A 104 4.45 11.84 -1.51
CA GLU A 104 3.95 12.45 -0.28
C GLU A 104 2.42 12.45 -0.24
N VAL A 105 1.83 12.88 0.87
CA VAL A 105 0.37 12.97 0.99
C VAL A 105 -0.17 13.95 -0.06
N GLY A 106 -1.17 13.50 -0.82
CA GLY A 106 -1.75 14.22 -1.94
C GLY A 106 -1.14 13.87 -3.30
N ASP A 107 0.01 13.19 -3.35
CA ASP A 107 0.56 12.69 -4.61
C ASP A 107 -0.19 11.43 -5.06
N THR A 108 -0.35 11.29 -6.38
CA THR A 108 -0.73 10.02 -6.98
C THR A 108 0.41 9.02 -6.82
N VAL A 109 0.22 7.99 -5.98
CA VAL A 109 1.26 7.00 -5.65
C VAL A 109 0.93 5.60 -6.12
N LEU A 110 -0.34 5.35 -6.45
CA LEU A 110 -0.84 4.04 -6.83
C LEU A 110 -1.39 4.08 -8.25
N SER A 111 -0.97 3.12 -9.08
CA SER A 111 -1.61 2.79 -10.34
C SER A 111 -2.07 1.32 -10.31
N LEU A 112 -3.27 1.05 -10.79
CA LEU A 112 -3.84 -0.29 -10.88
C LEU A 112 -4.34 -0.53 -12.30
N ALA A 113 -3.69 -1.41 -13.04
CA ALA A 113 -4.21 -1.98 -14.27
C ALA A 113 -5.09 -3.20 -13.94
N ALA A 114 -6.25 -3.24 -14.57
CA ALA A 114 -7.25 -4.28 -14.41
C ALA A 114 -7.61 -4.82 -15.79
N ASP A 115 -7.28 -6.09 -16.01
CA ASP A 115 -7.44 -6.76 -17.29
C ASP A 115 -8.29 -8.01 -17.14
N GLY A 116 -9.05 -8.33 -18.17
CA GLY A 116 -9.71 -9.63 -18.26
C GLY A 116 -10.80 -9.69 -19.32
N PRO A 117 -11.56 -10.79 -19.37
CA PRO A 117 -12.65 -10.96 -20.32
C PRO A 117 -13.81 -9.98 -20.09
N ALA A 118 -14.43 -9.51 -21.17
CA ALA A 118 -15.66 -8.72 -21.17
C ALA A 118 -16.57 -9.12 -22.35
N GLY A 119 -17.63 -9.88 -22.08
CA GLY A 119 -18.55 -10.33 -23.12
C GLY A 119 -17.83 -11.13 -24.21
N ASN A 120 -17.79 -10.60 -25.44
CA ASN A 120 -17.10 -11.19 -26.59
C ASN A 120 -15.66 -10.68 -26.80
N GLY A 121 -15.11 -9.90 -25.86
CA GLY A 121 -13.78 -9.33 -25.94
C GLY A 121 -13.08 -9.28 -24.58
N THR A 122 -12.23 -8.27 -24.40
CA THR A 122 -11.50 -8.01 -23.15
C THR A 122 -11.74 -6.58 -22.68
N TYR A 123 -11.54 -6.33 -21.40
CA TYR A 123 -11.42 -4.99 -20.85
C TYR A 123 -9.99 -4.72 -20.40
N HIS A 124 -9.63 -3.45 -20.44
CA HIS A 124 -8.44 -2.88 -19.83
C HIS A 124 -8.86 -1.58 -19.15
N CYS A 125 -8.74 -1.53 -17.83
CA CYS A 125 -8.99 -0.34 -17.04
C CYS A 125 -7.71 0.04 -16.30
N VAL A 126 -7.34 1.32 -16.30
CA VAL A 126 -6.26 1.84 -15.46
C VAL A 126 -6.86 2.82 -14.48
N PHE A 127 -6.54 2.61 -13.21
CA PHE A 127 -6.96 3.46 -12.11
C PHE A 127 -5.75 4.08 -11.42
N GLU A 128 -5.90 5.31 -10.98
CA GLU A 128 -4.87 6.00 -10.19
C GLU A 128 -5.46 6.53 -8.89
N ALA A 129 -4.69 6.48 -7.80
CA ALA A 129 -5.12 6.96 -6.49
C ALA A 129 -3.99 7.67 -5.74
N ASP A 130 -4.41 8.64 -4.94
CA ASP A 130 -3.53 9.51 -4.17
C ASP A 130 -3.28 8.96 -2.77
N LEU A 131 -2.09 9.24 -2.23
CA LEU A 131 -1.76 8.97 -0.83
C LEU A 131 -2.56 9.93 0.06
N THR A 132 -3.26 9.41 1.07
CA THR A 132 -4.10 10.27 1.93
C THR A 132 -3.54 10.46 3.34
N ASP A 133 -2.57 9.65 3.74
CA ASP A 133 -1.93 9.76 5.05
C ASP A 133 -0.46 9.31 4.98
N THR A 134 0.34 9.82 5.90
CA THR A 134 1.77 9.49 6.03
C THR A 134 1.88 8.09 6.65
N PRO A 135 2.37 7.07 5.93
CA PRO A 135 2.51 5.73 6.48
C PRO A 135 3.53 5.72 7.63
N GLY A 136 3.22 4.98 8.70
CA GLY A 136 4.22 4.62 9.70
C GLY A 136 5.26 3.64 9.10
N PRO A 137 6.42 3.43 9.75
CA PRO A 137 7.49 2.55 9.25
C PRO A 137 7.01 1.14 8.88
N ASP A 138 6.13 0.58 9.71
CA ASP A 138 5.50 -0.74 9.53
C ASP A 138 3.97 -0.63 9.30
N GLY A 139 3.48 0.60 9.09
CA GLY A 139 2.05 0.89 8.93
C GLY A 139 1.55 0.60 7.52
N PRO A 140 0.23 0.47 7.34
CA PRO A 140 -0.36 0.38 6.00
C PRO A 140 -0.20 1.70 5.24
N VAL A 141 -0.18 1.60 3.92
CA VAL A 141 -0.30 2.74 3.00
C VAL A 141 -1.79 2.99 2.75
N THR A 142 -2.29 4.15 3.16
CA THR A 142 -3.70 4.54 2.95
C THR A 142 -3.84 5.37 1.68
N VAL A 143 -4.64 4.88 0.74
CA VAL A 143 -4.92 5.55 -0.53
C VAL A 143 -6.39 5.96 -0.62
N GLY A 144 -6.62 7.12 -1.23
CA GLY A 144 -7.95 7.66 -1.47
C GLY A 144 -8.77 6.87 -2.51
N PRO A 145 -9.98 7.34 -2.84
CA PRO A 145 -10.72 6.82 -3.97
C PRO A 145 -9.88 6.94 -5.25
N SER A 146 -10.00 5.95 -6.15
CA SER A 146 -9.28 6.01 -7.41
C SER A 146 -10.06 6.77 -8.49
N THR A 147 -9.35 7.30 -9.48
CA THR A 147 -9.94 7.81 -10.72
C THR A 147 -9.64 6.84 -11.86
N VAL A 148 -10.47 6.87 -12.91
CA VAL A 148 -10.22 6.09 -14.13
C VAL A 148 -9.40 6.94 -15.09
N THR A 149 -8.19 6.51 -15.41
CA THR A 149 -7.32 7.21 -16.37
C THR A 149 -7.36 6.56 -17.75
N THR A 150 -7.67 5.26 -17.83
CA THR A 150 -7.84 4.52 -19.09
C THR A 150 -9.03 3.56 -19.00
N GLY A 151 -9.76 3.45 -20.11
CA GLY A 151 -10.88 2.53 -20.28
C GLY A 151 -12.24 3.24 -20.34
N PRO A 152 -13.28 2.58 -20.89
CA PRO A 152 -14.60 3.19 -21.05
C PRO A 152 -15.34 3.28 -19.72
N SER A 153 -15.99 4.41 -19.44
CA SER A 153 -16.75 4.66 -18.20
C SER A 153 -17.95 3.72 -18.00
N THR A 154 -18.40 3.04 -19.06
CA THR A 154 -19.45 2.01 -18.99
C THR A 154 -18.97 0.71 -18.33
N THR A 155 -17.66 0.49 -18.26
CA THR A 155 -17.06 -0.75 -17.76
C THR A 155 -16.06 -0.49 -16.64
N CYS A 156 -15.35 0.64 -16.70
CA CYS A 156 -14.38 1.07 -15.71
C CYS A 156 -14.99 2.13 -14.80
N THR A 157 -15.08 1.84 -13.51
CA THR A 157 -15.66 2.74 -12.50
C THR A 157 -14.61 3.07 -11.44
N PRO A 158 -14.54 4.33 -10.97
CA PRO A 158 -13.74 4.71 -9.79
C PRO A 158 -13.87 3.72 -8.63
N GLY A 159 -12.73 3.38 -8.03
CA GLY A 159 -12.67 2.53 -6.85
C GLY A 159 -12.87 3.32 -5.56
N ALA A 160 -13.35 2.65 -4.51
CA ALA A 160 -13.40 3.23 -3.17
C ALA A 160 -11.98 3.33 -2.56
N PRO A 161 -11.79 4.11 -1.47
CA PRO A 161 -10.53 4.16 -0.75
C PRO A 161 -10.07 2.78 -0.26
N THR A 162 -8.75 2.57 -0.20
CA THR A 162 -8.17 1.30 0.24
C THR A 162 -6.98 1.51 1.18
N GLU A 163 -6.75 0.53 2.05
CA GLU A 163 -5.50 0.39 2.79
C GLU A 163 -4.68 -0.74 2.19
N VAL A 164 -3.38 -0.54 2.06
CA VAL A 164 -2.43 -1.54 1.56
C VAL A 164 -1.45 -1.88 2.67
N ALA A 165 -1.47 -3.11 3.16
CA ALA A 165 -0.55 -3.60 4.18
C ALA A 165 0.46 -4.57 3.58
N LEU A 166 1.72 -4.49 4.01
CA LEU A 166 2.73 -5.50 3.72
C LEU A 166 2.60 -6.66 4.72
N LEU A 167 2.39 -7.86 4.20
CA LEU A 167 2.29 -9.06 5.01
C LEU A 167 3.67 -9.62 5.38
N PRO A 168 3.80 -10.41 6.46
CA PRO A 168 5.07 -11.01 6.87
C PRO A 168 5.74 -11.91 5.81
N ASN A 169 4.94 -12.46 4.88
CA ASN A 169 5.44 -13.26 3.76
C ASN A 169 5.90 -12.41 2.55
N GLY A 170 5.91 -11.09 2.69
CA GLY A 170 6.32 -10.15 1.65
C GLY A 170 5.26 -9.86 0.59
N ALA A 171 4.04 -10.39 0.72
CA ALA A 171 2.92 -10.04 -0.16
C ALA A 171 2.24 -8.73 0.27
N LEU A 172 1.58 -8.03 -0.65
CA LEU A 172 0.69 -6.93 -0.28
C LEU A 172 -0.74 -7.43 -0.10
N GLN A 173 -1.39 -7.01 0.99
CA GLN A 173 -2.83 -7.12 1.16
C GLN A 173 -3.46 -5.75 0.95
N ARG A 174 -4.36 -5.63 -0.02
CA ARG A 174 -5.17 -4.43 -0.21
C ARG A 174 -6.59 -4.67 0.29
N THR A 175 -7.07 -3.80 1.17
CA THR A 175 -8.40 -3.86 1.77
C THR A 175 -9.21 -2.65 1.33
N ASN A 176 -10.38 -2.87 0.75
CA ASN A 176 -11.35 -1.79 0.50
C ASN A 176 -11.97 -1.34 1.83
N THR A 177 -11.77 -0.08 2.21
CA THR A 177 -12.19 0.40 3.54
C THR A 177 -13.70 0.63 3.67
N LYS A 178 -14.44 0.57 2.56
CA LYS A 178 -15.90 0.66 2.54
C LYS A 178 -16.58 -0.70 2.57
N THR A 179 -16.02 -1.70 1.88
CA THR A 179 -16.65 -3.02 1.71
C THR A 179 -15.99 -4.12 2.54
N GLY A 180 -14.75 -3.91 2.99
CA GLY A 180 -13.94 -4.96 3.63
C GLY A 180 -13.40 -6.01 2.65
N GLU A 181 -13.60 -5.84 1.35
CA GLU A 181 -13.07 -6.73 0.32
C GLU A 181 -11.53 -6.71 0.35
N ILE A 182 -10.91 -7.90 0.27
CA ILE A 182 -9.48 -8.08 0.35
C ILE A 182 -8.95 -8.72 -0.94
N LEU A 183 -7.83 -8.19 -1.44
CA LEU A 183 -7.03 -8.82 -2.48
C LEU A 183 -5.57 -8.89 -2.04
N THR A 184 -4.94 -10.05 -2.26
CA THR A 184 -3.52 -10.28 -1.97
C THR A 184 -2.72 -10.29 -3.25
N TYR A 185 -1.61 -9.57 -3.28
CA TYR A 185 -0.74 -9.40 -4.43
C TYR A 185 0.67 -9.92 -4.14
N THR A 186 1.27 -10.55 -5.14
CA THR A 186 2.67 -10.99 -5.11
C THR A 186 3.53 -10.03 -5.92
N ARG A 187 4.76 -9.80 -5.45
CA ARG A 187 5.74 -8.98 -6.16
C ARG A 187 6.08 -9.60 -7.51
N GLN A 188 6.25 -8.77 -8.54
CA GLN A 188 6.74 -9.17 -9.86
C GLN A 188 8.27 -9.11 -9.96
#